data_AF-A0A956HVC0-F1
#
_entry.id   AF-A0A956HVC0-F1
#
_cell.length_a   1.000
_cell.length_b   1.000
_cell.length_c   1.000
_cell.angle_alpha   90.00
_cell.angle_beta   90.00
_cell.angle_gamma   90.00
#
_symmetry.space_group_name_H-M   'P 1'
#
loop_
_entity.id
_entity.type
_entity.pdbx_description
1 polymer ?
#
loop_
_entity_poly.entity_id
_entity_poly.type
_entity_poly.pdbx_seq_one_letter_code
_entity_poly.pdbx_strand_id
1 'polypeptide(L)'
;MPRHPALALVLALLALGCGRSVVDDVDAIDAGPDGGAAAGGVGGSAGTGASGGAGTGASGGTGGVGGATGGSGGVGGIGGFGGGPNCGPCDGCCDAAGICRPGKDSNACGKGGTVCFDCGSIGFGCVDGTCEGTAPPCGPGTCDGCCDAAGQCHFGNETDACGEKGGACSDCTALGLGCKAGVCEGPPPKCSAQNCGGCCDATDNCLPGNVDTSCGATGAACENCLPMGKKCNQPGSYCAFLPTCGPFTCASGCCDDSGVCRNGQANQQCGNDGAKCSDCTQFGLSCAPQGFCYQGTHCGQDNCAGCCTATGVCVAGAGSTACGQFGKLCQNCAASGNTCIGQACTTGGNCPAPYGGCLPPKLTAPPVASTSCSGADLSTLANACAGTSDACSKQFEKLLTSNPPCYDCMLQFAADDAYARCLAPFLTPDCNHQVTCAVECGNETCGECSDAEADGCSKYVFGKGGSCGEWINGYYCNQAALAGPGAFCKWNDALGPWLLSVGSHYCAAL
;
A
#
# COMPACT_ATOMS: atom_id res chain seq x y z
N MET A 1 -34.10 48.57 1.05
CA MET A 1 -32.88 47.87 1.53
C MET A 1 -32.95 46.41 1.10
N PRO A 2 -32.50 46.04 -0.11
CA PRO A 2 -32.44 44.64 -0.53
C PRO A 2 -31.17 43.99 0.02
N ARG A 3 -31.32 42.89 0.77
CA ARG A 3 -30.19 42.04 1.17
C ARG A 3 -29.71 41.28 -0.07
N HIS A 4 -28.47 41.49 -0.48
CA HIS A 4 -27.92 40.88 -1.68
C HIS A 4 -27.44 39.45 -1.37
N PRO A 5 -27.93 38.41 -2.07
CA PRO A 5 -27.50 37.03 -1.85
C PRO A 5 -26.05 36.75 -2.32
N ALA A 6 -25.44 37.67 -3.07
CA ALA A 6 -24.06 37.55 -3.56
C ALA A 6 -23.01 37.37 -2.44
N LEU A 7 -23.26 37.91 -1.24
CA LEU A 7 -22.29 37.89 -0.13
C LEU A 7 -21.99 36.48 0.41
N ALA A 8 -22.93 35.54 0.26
CA ALA A 8 -22.74 34.16 0.69
C ALA A 8 -22.01 33.29 -0.35
N LEU A 9 -22.06 33.68 -1.63
CA LEU A 9 -21.43 32.93 -2.72
C LEU A 9 -19.92 33.21 -2.79
N VAL A 10 -19.52 34.47 -2.56
CA VAL A 10 -18.10 34.88 -2.52
C VAL A 10 -17.35 34.22 -1.36
N LEU A 11 -18.00 34.01 -0.21
CA LEU A 11 -17.42 33.28 0.93
C LEU A 11 -17.13 31.79 0.63
N ALA A 12 -17.91 31.16 -0.27
CA ALA A 12 -17.65 29.80 -0.72
C ALA A 12 -16.59 29.75 -1.84
N LEU A 13 -16.67 30.69 -2.79
CA LEU A 13 -15.74 30.80 -3.92
C LEU A 13 -14.28 31.07 -3.51
N LEU A 14 -14.01 31.74 -2.39
CA LEU A 14 -12.63 31.90 -1.89
C LEU A 14 -12.15 30.77 -0.98
N ALA A 15 -13.06 29.88 -0.54
CA ALA A 15 -12.73 28.66 0.19
C ALA A 15 -12.49 27.45 -0.72
N LEU A 16 -12.99 27.49 -1.97
CA LEU A 16 -12.82 26.47 -3.00
C LEU A 16 -11.94 26.95 -4.18
N GLY A 17 -12.09 28.22 -4.58
CA GLY A 17 -11.43 28.85 -5.72
C GLY A 17 -10.05 29.45 -5.42
N CYS A 18 -9.34 28.95 -4.41
CA CYS A 18 -7.87 29.11 -4.37
C CYS A 18 -7.25 28.18 -5.42
N GLY A 19 -7.54 28.47 -6.70
CA GLY A 19 -7.10 27.70 -7.85
C GLY A 19 -5.58 27.63 -7.90
N ARG A 20 -5.01 26.57 -7.31
CA ARG A 20 -3.66 26.12 -7.61
C ARG A 20 -3.65 25.83 -9.10
N SER A 21 -3.03 26.70 -9.87
CA SER A 21 -2.92 26.52 -11.30
C SER A 21 -2.25 25.17 -11.53
N VAL A 22 -3.01 24.27 -12.16
CA VAL A 22 -2.67 22.88 -12.49
C VAL A 22 -1.53 22.76 -13.51
N VAL A 23 -0.65 23.76 -13.56
CA VAL A 23 0.08 24.25 -14.75
C VAL A 23 1.60 24.17 -14.60
N ASP A 24 2.15 24.37 -13.40
CA ASP A 24 3.62 24.38 -13.19
C ASP A 24 4.20 23.04 -12.67
N ASP A 25 3.38 22.12 -12.13
CA ASP A 25 3.88 20.87 -11.49
C ASP A 25 3.99 19.67 -12.47
N VAL A 26 3.93 19.92 -13.78
CA VAL A 26 4.10 18.91 -14.85
C VAL A 26 5.54 18.86 -15.40
N ASP A 27 6.39 19.81 -15.00
CA ASP A 27 7.84 19.85 -15.35
C ASP A 27 8.63 18.62 -14.82
N ALA A 28 8.00 17.74 -14.03
CA ALA A 28 8.57 16.49 -13.52
C ALA A 28 8.22 15.22 -14.34
N ILE A 29 7.57 15.32 -15.51
CA ILE A 29 7.42 14.16 -16.42
C ILE A 29 8.72 13.96 -17.21
N ASP A 30 9.59 13.14 -16.62
CA ASP A 30 10.96 12.84 -17.05
C ASP A 30 11.11 12.46 -18.53
N ALA A 31 11.88 13.28 -19.26
CA ALA A 31 12.30 13.06 -20.64
C ALA A 31 13.77 13.45 -20.84
N GLY A 32 14.70 12.80 -20.12
CA GLY A 32 16.11 12.81 -20.50
C GLY A 32 16.42 11.92 -21.72
N PRO A 33 17.64 11.99 -22.30
CA PRO A 33 18.77 12.87 -21.96
C PRO A 33 19.38 13.64 -23.16
N ASP A 34 20.20 14.67 -22.90
CA ASP A 34 21.57 14.82 -23.48
C ASP A 34 22.25 16.19 -23.16
N GLY A 35 23.54 16.15 -22.77
CA GLY A 35 24.57 17.02 -23.37
C GLY A 35 24.94 18.44 -22.83
N GLY A 36 25.67 18.54 -21.71
CA GLY A 36 26.69 19.60 -21.45
C GLY A 36 26.21 21.03 -21.10
N ALA A 37 27.07 21.98 -20.64
CA ALA A 37 28.48 21.92 -20.23
C ALA A 37 28.93 23.12 -19.33
N ALA A 38 29.92 22.88 -18.46
CA ALA A 38 31.00 23.77 -17.97
C ALA A 38 30.76 25.21 -17.40
N ALA A 39 31.07 25.41 -16.10
CA ALA A 39 31.96 26.45 -15.49
C ALA A 39 31.91 26.35 -13.94
N GLY A 40 32.91 26.71 -13.10
CA GLY A 40 34.31 27.08 -13.34
C GLY A 40 34.95 27.94 -12.22
N GLY A 41 35.57 27.34 -11.19
CA GLY A 41 36.43 28.03 -10.17
C GLY A 41 35.70 28.86 -9.09
N VAL A 42 36.29 29.27 -7.95
CA VAL A 42 37.67 29.19 -7.40
C VAL A 42 37.69 29.30 -5.84
N GLY A 43 38.70 28.71 -5.19
CA GLY A 43 39.19 29.05 -3.82
C GLY A 43 38.39 28.54 -2.60
N GLY A 44 38.99 28.19 -1.46
CA GLY A 44 40.42 28.08 -1.11
C GLY A 44 40.66 28.25 0.41
N SER A 45 41.66 27.55 0.96
CA SER A 45 42.11 27.49 2.38
C SER A 45 41.47 26.41 3.27
N ALA A 46 42.13 25.81 4.28
CA ALA A 46 43.51 25.38 4.53
C ALA A 46 43.61 24.90 6.00
N GLY A 47 44.27 23.74 6.22
CA GLY A 47 44.74 23.27 7.53
C GLY A 47 43.71 22.50 8.37
N THR A 48 44.08 21.56 9.25
CA THR A 48 45.33 20.79 9.51
C THR A 48 44.91 19.43 10.13
N GLY A 49 45.70 18.36 10.27
CA GLY A 49 47.11 18.07 10.00
C GLY A 49 47.70 17.16 11.11
N ALA A 50 47.90 15.86 10.85
CA ALA A 50 48.72 14.96 11.68
C ALA A 50 49.05 13.61 10.99
N SER A 51 50.31 13.21 11.10
CA SER A 51 50.94 11.89 10.85
C SER A 51 50.14 10.65 11.28
N GLY A 52 50.33 9.45 10.71
CA GLY A 52 51.27 9.01 9.65
C GLY A 52 51.55 7.50 9.74
N GLY A 53 51.89 6.84 8.63
CA GLY A 53 52.21 5.40 8.61
C GLY A 53 52.42 4.83 7.20
N ALA A 54 53.67 4.50 6.85
CA ALA A 54 54.01 3.68 5.68
C ALA A 54 53.86 2.19 6.04
N GLY A 55 53.68 1.23 5.11
CA GLY A 55 53.55 1.29 3.65
C GLY A 55 54.17 0.04 3.00
N THR A 56 53.66 -0.41 1.86
CA THR A 56 54.32 -1.37 0.93
C THR A 56 53.61 -1.37 -0.43
N GLY A 57 54.38 -1.46 -1.53
CA GLY A 57 53.84 -1.74 -2.88
C GLY A 57 53.72 -3.26 -3.16
N ALA A 58 53.45 -3.73 -4.37
CA ALA A 58 53.34 -3.01 -5.65
C ALA A 58 52.56 -3.80 -6.73
N SER A 59 52.16 -3.08 -7.79
CA SER A 59 52.04 -3.53 -9.20
C SER A 59 51.14 -4.73 -9.61
N GLY A 60 50.09 -4.40 -10.39
CA GLY A 60 50.05 -4.79 -11.81
C GLY A 60 49.05 -5.87 -12.24
N GLY A 61 48.07 -5.49 -13.07
CA GLY A 61 47.19 -6.43 -13.80
C GLY A 61 46.03 -5.72 -14.52
N THR A 62 46.05 -5.70 -15.86
CA THR A 62 45.08 -5.00 -16.71
C THR A 62 44.14 -5.93 -17.48
N GLY A 63 42.89 -5.53 -17.64
CA GLY A 63 41.90 -6.12 -18.57
C GLY A 63 40.85 -7.01 -17.89
N GLY A 64 39.56 -6.96 -18.23
CA GLY A 64 38.88 -6.10 -19.21
C GLY A 64 37.81 -6.83 -20.03
N VAL A 65 36.61 -7.02 -19.44
CA VAL A 65 35.26 -7.32 -20.00
C VAL A 65 34.34 -7.53 -18.78
N GLY A 66 33.02 -7.29 -18.76
CA GLY A 66 32.10 -6.71 -19.74
C GLY A 66 30.65 -7.02 -19.32
N GLY A 67 29.81 -6.00 -19.10
CA GLY A 67 28.41 -6.14 -18.65
C GLY A 67 28.24 -6.57 -17.18
N ALA A 68 27.04 -6.52 -16.57
CA ALA A 68 25.81 -5.79 -16.91
C ALA A 68 24.85 -5.82 -15.70
N THR A 69 23.92 -4.86 -15.62
CA THR A 69 22.65 -4.89 -14.85
C THR A 69 22.66 -5.09 -13.32
N GLY A 70 21.66 -4.49 -12.66
CA GLY A 70 21.04 -5.14 -11.50
C GLY A 70 21.22 -4.48 -10.13
N GLY A 71 20.91 -3.18 -10.01
CA GLY A 71 20.51 -2.65 -8.71
C GLY A 71 19.13 -3.17 -8.35
N SER A 72 19.06 -4.18 -7.48
CA SER A 72 17.86 -4.58 -6.74
C SER A 72 18.05 -4.08 -5.31
N GLY A 73 17.19 -3.24 -4.76
CA GLY A 73 15.74 -3.41 -4.76
C GLY A 73 15.38 -4.07 -3.44
N GLY A 74 15.51 -3.33 -2.34
CA GLY A 74 15.24 -3.83 -1.01
C GLY A 74 13.78 -4.29 -0.91
N VAL A 75 13.58 -5.59 -0.69
CA VAL A 75 12.24 -6.13 -0.46
C VAL A 75 11.70 -5.55 0.84
N GLY A 76 10.56 -4.86 0.74
CA GLY A 76 9.89 -4.30 1.90
C GLY A 76 9.52 -5.38 2.90
N GLY A 77 9.60 -5.07 4.19
CA GLY A 77 9.25 -6.00 5.26
C GLY A 77 7.82 -6.51 5.08
N ILE A 78 7.68 -7.79 4.78
CA ILE A 78 6.40 -8.49 4.83
C ILE A 78 5.89 -8.45 6.28
N GLY A 79 4.65 -7.98 6.44
CA GLY A 79 4.02 -7.83 7.75
C GLY A 79 3.93 -9.15 8.52
N GLY A 80 3.91 -9.04 9.85
CA GLY A 80 3.96 -10.20 10.74
C GLY A 80 2.78 -11.18 10.51
N PHE A 81 3.13 -12.45 10.32
CA PHE A 81 2.18 -13.55 10.43
C PHE A 81 2.16 -14.09 11.87
N GLY A 82 1.05 -14.75 12.25
CA GLY A 82 0.72 -15.09 13.63
C GLY A 82 1.72 -16.00 14.34
N GLY A 83 1.65 -16.01 15.67
CA GLY A 83 2.62 -16.66 16.55
C GLY A 83 2.89 -18.12 16.21
N GLY A 84 4.13 -18.39 15.77
CA GLY A 84 4.68 -19.73 15.69
C GLY A 84 5.08 -20.30 17.06
N PRO A 85 5.62 -21.53 17.11
CA PRO A 85 6.03 -22.17 18.36
C PRO A 85 7.17 -21.40 19.04
N ASN A 86 6.85 -20.74 20.16
CA ASN A 86 7.85 -20.08 21.01
C ASN A 86 8.69 -21.13 21.76
N CYS A 87 9.93 -21.35 21.33
CA CYS A 87 10.88 -22.28 21.93
C CYS A 87 11.62 -21.74 23.17
N GLY A 88 11.08 -20.69 23.81
CA GLY A 88 11.72 -20.00 24.94
C GLY A 88 12.83 -19.03 24.48
N PRO A 89 13.78 -18.67 25.37
CA PRO A 89 14.92 -17.83 25.01
C PRO A 89 15.81 -18.55 24.00
N CYS A 90 15.88 -18.02 22.78
CA CYS A 90 16.62 -18.60 21.67
C CYS A 90 17.32 -17.51 20.85
N ASP A 91 18.64 -17.58 20.71
CA ASP A 91 19.39 -16.61 19.91
C ASP A 91 19.19 -16.82 18.40
N GLY A 92 18.97 -18.08 17.98
CA GLY A 92 18.64 -18.46 16.61
C GLY A 92 17.12 -18.55 16.39
N CYS A 93 16.63 -19.66 15.84
CA CYS A 93 15.22 -19.83 15.46
C CYS A 93 14.57 -21.07 16.07
N CYS A 94 13.25 -21.12 16.13
CA CYS A 94 12.47 -22.26 16.61
C CYS A 94 12.01 -23.12 15.42
N ASP A 95 12.34 -24.41 15.44
CA ASP A 95 11.84 -25.35 14.44
C ASP A 95 10.37 -25.76 14.68
N ALA A 96 9.82 -26.59 13.79
CA ALA A 96 8.45 -27.07 13.89
C ALA A 96 8.17 -27.95 15.13
N ALA A 97 9.21 -28.48 15.78
CA ALA A 97 9.12 -29.22 17.05
C ALA A 97 9.25 -28.31 18.29
N GLY A 98 9.45 -27.00 18.10
CA GLY A 98 9.67 -26.05 19.18
C GLY A 98 11.06 -26.14 19.80
N ILE A 99 12.06 -26.65 19.07
CA ILE A 99 13.46 -26.71 19.52
C ILE A 99 14.20 -25.48 19.00
N CYS A 100 14.99 -24.83 19.86
CA CYS A 100 15.88 -23.74 19.48
C CYS A 100 17.05 -24.28 18.63
N ARG A 101 17.18 -23.77 17.41
CA ARG A 101 18.27 -24.06 16.46
C ARG A 101 19.24 -22.88 16.39
N PRO A 102 20.51 -23.10 15.97
CA PRO A 102 21.52 -22.03 15.89
C PRO A 102 21.16 -20.89 14.94
N GLY A 103 20.22 -21.10 14.01
CA GLY A 103 19.71 -20.05 13.12
C GLY A 103 20.60 -19.75 11.91
N LYS A 104 21.59 -20.60 11.64
CA LYS A 104 22.63 -20.42 10.60
C LYS A 104 22.57 -21.46 9.48
N ASP A 105 21.88 -22.57 9.70
CA ASP A 105 21.77 -23.64 8.71
C ASP A 105 20.83 -23.19 7.58
N SER A 106 21.15 -23.58 6.35
CA SER A 106 20.37 -23.15 5.17
C SER A 106 18.91 -23.62 5.20
N ASN A 107 18.61 -24.71 5.92
CA ASN A 107 17.26 -25.24 6.13
C ASN A 107 16.64 -24.86 7.50
N ALA A 108 17.39 -24.18 8.38
CA ALA A 108 16.93 -23.72 9.68
C ALA A 108 17.46 -22.31 10.00
N CYS A 109 17.13 -21.37 9.12
CA CYS A 109 17.58 -19.99 9.18
C CYS A 109 16.66 -19.10 10.02
N GLY A 110 17.24 -18.22 10.85
CA GLY A 110 16.48 -17.21 11.60
C GLY A 110 17.19 -16.75 12.88
N LYS A 111 16.63 -15.77 13.59
CA LYS A 111 17.24 -15.21 14.81
C LYS A 111 16.20 -14.68 15.79
N GLY A 112 16.54 -14.66 17.08
CA GLY A 112 15.69 -14.11 18.15
C GLY A 112 14.41 -14.92 18.43
N GLY A 113 14.44 -16.24 18.23
CA GLY A 113 13.32 -17.14 18.53
C GLY A 113 12.15 -17.07 17.54
N THR A 114 12.36 -16.52 16.34
CA THR A 114 11.38 -16.62 15.24
C THR A 114 11.29 -18.05 14.71
N VAL A 115 10.24 -18.37 13.96
CA VAL A 115 10.17 -19.67 13.25
C VAL A 115 11.36 -19.80 12.28
N CYS A 116 11.98 -20.98 12.24
CA CYS A 116 13.05 -21.30 11.29
C CYS A 116 12.53 -21.33 9.85
N PHE A 117 13.31 -20.77 8.92
CA PHE A 117 13.01 -20.73 7.49
C PHE A 117 13.99 -21.61 6.70
N ASP A 118 13.49 -22.33 5.70
CA ASP A 118 14.31 -23.12 4.78
C ASP A 118 14.69 -22.31 3.53
N CYS A 119 15.83 -21.60 3.62
CA CYS A 119 16.40 -20.86 2.51
C CYS A 119 16.92 -21.80 1.40
N GLY A 120 17.37 -23.01 1.76
CA GLY A 120 17.83 -24.03 0.81
C GLY A 120 16.74 -24.42 -0.19
N SER A 121 15.51 -24.60 0.29
CA SER A 121 14.33 -24.92 -0.55
C SER A 121 14.04 -23.88 -1.65
N ILE A 122 14.43 -22.63 -1.44
CA ILE A 122 14.26 -21.53 -2.40
C ILE A 122 15.56 -21.13 -3.12
N GLY A 123 16.68 -21.81 -2.85
CA GLY A 123 17.98 -21.58 -3.50
C GLY A 123 18.80 -20.42 -2.90
N PHE A 124 18.51 -19.99 -1.68
CA PHE A 124 19.19 -18.91 -0.96
C PHE A 124 20.05 -19.44 0.20
N GLY A 125 21.09 -18.70 0.60
CA GLY A 125 21.89 -19.02 1.79
C GLY A 125 21.29 -18.40 3.05
N CYS A 126 21.58 -18.96 4.22
CA CYS A 126 21.30 -18.27 5.47
C CYS A 126 22.45 -17.30 5.81
N VAL A 127 22.18 -15.99 5.82
CA VAL A 127 23.13 -14.93 6.17
C VAL A 127 22.53 -14.10 7.30
N ASP A 128 23.23 -14.04 8.44
CA ASP A 128 22.77 -13.36 9.67
C ASP A 128 21.29 -13.65 10.04
N GLY A 129 20.83 -14.89 9.86
CA GLY A 129 19.45 -15.29 10.15
C GLY A 129 18.40 -14.76 9.16
N THR A 130 18.78 -14.54 7.89
CA THR A 130 17.88 -14.14 6.78
C THR A 130 18.30 -14.85 5.50
N CYS A 131 17.35 -15.14 4.61
CA CYS A 131 17.63 -15.80 3.33
C CYS A 131 18.16 -14.81 2.29
N GLU A 132 19.47 -14.88 2.00
CA GLU A 132 20.14 -13.95 1.09
C GLU A 132 21.15 -14.67 0.18
N GLY A 133 21.46 -14.04 -0.97
CA GLY A 133 22.40 -14.56 -1.96
C GLY A 133 21.97 -15.89 -2.61
N THR A 134 22.87 -16.48 -3.40
CA THR A 134 22.70 -17.88 -3.85
C THR A 134 23.13 -18.83 -2.75
N ALA A 135 22.37 -19.89 -2.49
CA ALA A 135 22.73 -20.96 -1.55
C ALA A 135 24.16 -21.44 -1.82
N PRO A 136 25.12 -21.22 -0.90
CA PRO A 136 26.44 -21.81 -1.03
C PRO A 136 26.30 -23.33 -0.90
N PRO A 137 27.14 -24.13 -1.58
CA PRO A 137 27.11 -25.59 -1.40
C PRO A 137 27.24 -25.94 0.08
N CYS A 138 26.48 -26.94 0.53
CA CYS A 138 26.52 -27.38 1.91
C CYS A 138 27.96 -27.74 2.33
N GLY A 139 28.38 -27.23 3.48
CA GLY A 139 29.70 -27.45 4.03
C GLY A 139 29.90 -26.75 5.38
N PRO A 140 31.14 -26.74 5.91
CA PRO A 140 31.42 -26.33 7.29
C PRO A 140 31.10 -24.87 7.67
N GLY A 141 30.69 -24.04 6.72
CA GLY A 141 30.26 -22.65 6.94
C GLY A 141 28.76 -22.39 6.73
N THR A 142 27.99 -23.42 6.34
CA THR A 142 26.56 -23.31 5.99
C THR A 142 25.68 -24.42 6.58
N CYS A 143 26.30 -25.34 7.31
CA CYS A 143 25.66 -26.48 7.96
C CYS A 143 26.48 -26.88 9.21
N ASP A 144 25.88 -26.76 10.40
CA ASP A 144 26.51 -27.23 11.64
C ASP A 144 26.44 -28.78 11.77
N GLY A 145 25.46 -29.41 11.11
CA GLY A 145 25.27 -30.86 10.99
C GLY A 145 26.05 -31.49 9.82
N CYS A 146 25.37 -32.17 8.90
CA CYS A 146 26.00 -32.86 7.77
C CYS A 146 25.33 -32.57 6.41
N CYS A 147 26.04 -32.86 5.33
CA CYS A 147 25.61 -32.64 3.95
C CYS A 147 25.33 -33.96 3.24
N ASP A 148 24.15 -34.11 2.65
CA ASP A 148 23.83 -35.27 1.82
C ASP A 148 24.40 -35.16 0.38
N ALA A 149 24.16 -36.19 -0.42
CA ALA A 149 24.62 -36.24 -1.81
C ALA A 149 23.91 -35.24 -2.76
N ALA A 150 22.79 -34.65 -2.36
CA ALA A 150 22.13 -33.56 -3.07
C ALA A 150 22.65 -32.17 -2.65
N GLY A 151 23.49 -32.11 -1.60
CA GLY A 151 24.00 -30.86 -1.02
C GLY A 151 23.01 -30.21 -0.05
N GLN A 152 22.07 -30.96 0.50
CA GLN A 152 21.17 -30.47 1.56
C GLN A 152 21.81 -30.68 2.94
N CYS A 153 21.62 -29.70 3.84
CA CYS A 153 22.02 -29.82 5.23
C CYS A 153 21.00 -30.65 6.03
N HIS A 154 21.49 -31.55 6.87
CA HIS A 154 20.73 -32.30 7.88
C HIS A 154 21.30 -31.98 9.27
N PHE A 155 20.54 -32.20 10.34
CA PHE A 155 20.95 -31.75 11.69
C PHE A 155 22.12 -32.56 12.28
N GLY A 156 22.55 -33.64 11.63
CA GLY A 156 23.73 -34.40 12.00
C GLY A 156 23.56 -35.34 13.20
N ASN A 157 22.33 -35.50 13.68
CA ASN A 157 21.96 -36.36 14.82
C ASN A 157 20.95 -37.47 14.44
N GLU A 158 20.45 -37.42 13.21
CA GLU A 158 19.60 -38.42 12.59
C GLU A 158 20.41 -39.70 12.32
N THR A 159 19.81 -40.88 12.57
CA THR A 159 20.52 -42.16 12.43
C THR A 159 20.84 -42.48 10.96
N ASP A 160 20.06 -41.96 10.02
CA ASP A 160 20.23 -42.08 8.57
C ASP A 160 20.99 -40.88 7.93
N ALA A 161 21.14 -39.76 8.66
CA ALA A 161 21.90 -38.59 8.24
C ALA A 161 22.84 -38.08 9.35
N CYS A 162 23.82 -38.91 9.73
CA CYS A 162 24.74 -38.62 10.81
C CYS A 162 26.01 -37.89 10.36
N GLY A 163 26.42 -36.84 11.08
CA GLY A 163 27.68 -36.14 10.82
C GLY A 163 27.72 -34.76 11.49
N GLU A 164 28.87 -34.10 11.49
CA GLU A 164 29.03 -32.76 12.08
C GLU A 164 29.86 -31.85 11.17
N LYS A 165 29.69 -30.53 11.34
CA LYS A 165 30.48 -29.45 10.72
C LYS A 165 30.46 -29.50 9.19
N GLY A 166 29.31 -29.79 8.60
CA GLY A 166 29.13 -29.86 7.15
C GLY A 166 29.98 -30.93 6.47
N GLY A 167 30.35 -31.99 7.20
CA GLY A 167 30.89 -33.21 6.61
C GLY A 167 29.81 -34.00 5.85
N ALA A 168 30.19 -35.03 5.10
CA ALA A 168 29.22 -35.87 4.40
C ALA A 168 28.36 -36.68 5.40
N CYS A 169 27.05 -36.71 5.21
CA CYS A 169 26.14 -37.52 6.02
C CYS A 169 26.42 -39.01 5.88
N SER A 170 26.39 -39.72 6.99
CA SER A 170 26.56 -41.17 7.09
C SER A 170 25.27 -41.83 7.57
N ASP A 171 24.83 -42.85 6.84
CA ASP A 171 23.71 -43.71 7.26
C ASP A 171 24.23 -44.76 8.27
N CYS A 172 23.95 -44.52 9.55
CA CYS A 172 24.26 -45.46 10.62
C CYS A 172 23.25 -46.61 10.71
N THR A 173 22.04 -46.49 10.13
CA THR A 173 21.04 -47.56 10.11
C THR A 173 21.55 -48.76 9.30
N ALA A 174 22.21 -48.50 8.16
CA ALA A 174 22.88 -49.52 7.35
C ALA A 174 23.99 -50.29 8.09
N LEU A 175 24.54 -49.70 9.16
CA LEU A 175 25.55 -50.31 10.03
C LEU A 175 24.98 -50.93 11.31
N GLY A 176 23.68 -50.74 11.58
CA GLY A 176 23.05 -51.13 12.86
C GLY A 176 23.56 -50.33 14.05
N LEU A 177 23.99 -49.08 13.84
CA LEU A 177 24.59 -48.19 14.84
C LEU A 177 23.75 -46.93 15.05
N GLY A 178 23.98 -46.24 16.16
CA GLY A 178 23.39 -44.94 16.44
C GLY A 178 24.22 -43.77 15.94
N CYS A 179 23.57 -42.64 15.62
CA CYS A 179 24.28 -41.38 15.50
C CYS A 179 24.54 -40.76 16.88
N LYS A 180 25.80 -40.51 17.21
CA LYS A 180 26.19 -39.90 18.49
C LYS A 180 27.40 -38.98 18.29
N ALA A 181 27.21 -37.69 18.52
CA ALA A 181 28.21 -36.64 18.27
C ALA A 181 28.82 -36.71 16.84
N GLY A 182 27.94 -36.78 15.84
CA GLY A 182 28.33 -36.83 14.42
C GLY A 182 29.02 -38.12 13.97
N VAL A 183 29.02 -39.19 14.78
CA VAL A 183 29.66 -40.47 14.46
C VAL A 183 28.68 -41.62 14.63
N CYS A 184 28.74 -42.60 13.72
CA CYS A 184 28.04 -43.88 13.87
C CYS A 184 28.74 -44.74 14.95
N GLU A 185 28.22 -44.74 16.17
CA GLU A 185 28.75 -45.53 17.28
C GLU A 185 27.68 -46.01 18.27
N GLY A 186 27.93 -47.18 18.86
CA GLY A 186 27.00 -47.81 19.81
C GLY A 186 25.72 -48.35 19.15
N PRO A 187 24.85 -49.05 19.92
CA PRO A 187 23.52 -49.40 19.43
C PRO A 187 22.70 -48.12 19.16
N PRO A 188 21.74 -48.16 18.22
CA PRO A 188 20.88 -47.01 17.92
C PRO A 188 20.27 -46.42 19.20
N PRO A 189 20.35 -45.10 19.44
CA PRO A 189 19.63 -44.48 20.54
C PRO A 189 18.15 -44.70 20.28
N LYS A 190 17.45 -45.30 21.26
CA LYS A 190 15.99 -45.45 21.19
C LYS A 190 15.35 -44.10 20.90
N CYS A 191 14.31 -44.08 20.07
CA CYS A 191 13.55 -42.87 19.84
C CYS A 191 13.00 -42.31 21.17
N SER A 192 13.16 -41.01 21.35
CA SER A 192 12.85 -40.29 22.58
C SER A 192 12.63 -38.80 22.31
N ALA A 193 12.20 -38.05 23.32
CA ALA A 193 12.02 -36.61 23.26
C ALA A 193 13.31 -35.82 22.93
N GLN A 194 14.48 -36.45 23.03
CA GLN A 194 15.79 -35.82 22.80
C GLN A 194 16.27 -35.94 21.35
N ASN A 195 15.73 -36.89 20.57
CA ASN A 195 16.15 -37.17 19.19
C ASN A 195 14.96 -37.29 18.21
N CYS A 196 13.72 -37.04 18.66
CA CYS A 196 12.54 -37.09 17.81
C CYS A 196 11.57 -35.93 18.09
N GLY A 197 11.36 -35.07 17.09
CA GLY A 197 10.35 -34.00 17.15
C GLY A 197 8.91 -34.50 16.96
N GLY A 198 8.74 -35.57 16.17
CA GLY A 198 7.47 -36.26 15.95
C GLY A 198 7.22 -37.35 16.99
N CYS A 199 6.91 -38.57 16.54
CA CYS A 199 6.55 -39.69 17.43
C CYS A 199 7.40 -40.95 17.17
N CYS A 200 7.50 -41.82 18.17
CA CYS A 200 8.25 -43.07 18.13
C CYS A 200 7.37 -44.26 17.74
N ASP A 201 7.78 -45.04 16.75
CA ASP A 201 7.11 -46.29 16.41
C ASP A 201 7.51 -47.46 17.33
N ALA A 202 6.87 -48.62 17.14
CA ALA A 202 7.11 -49.83 17.96
C ALA A 202 8.49 -50.48 17.73
N THR A 203 9.27 -49.97 16.78
CA THR A 203 10.63 -50.40 16.41
C THR A 203 11.69 -49.36 16.77
N ASP A 204 11.35 -48.38 17.63
CA ASP A 204 12.20 -47.27 18.07
C ASP A 204 12.61 -46.30 16.92
N ASN A 205 11.89 -46.23 15.79
CA ASN A 205 12.12 -45.20 14.76
C ASN A 205 11.36 -43.91 15.07
N CYS A 206 11.94 -42.75 14.73
CA CYS A 206 11.23 -41.47 14.73
C CYS A 206 10.42 -41.28 13.44
N LEU A 207 9.12 -41.05 13.57
CA LEU A 207 8.20 -40.71 12.48
C LEU A 207 7.78 -39.24 12.58
N PRO A 208 7.39 -38.57 11.47
CA PRO A 208 7.05 -37.14 11.45
C PRO A 208 5.88 -36.71 12.36
N GLY A 209 5.08 -37.64 12.89
CA GLY A 209 4.04 -37.33 13.89
C GLY A 209 2.76 -36.68 13.34
N ASN A 210 2.67 -36.47 12.03
CA ASN A 210 1.66 -35.63 11.37
C ASN A 210 0.67 -36.37 10.46
N VAL A 211 0.71 -37.71 10.43
CA VAL A 211 -0.19 -38.54 9.61
C VAL A 211 -1.15 -39.38 10.45
N ASP A 212 -2.35 -39.68 9.92
CA ASP A 212 -3.44 -40.35 10.65
C ASP A 212 -3.06 -41.71 11.28
N THR A 213 -2.04 -42.39 10.76
CA THR A 213 -1.55 -43.70 11.24
C THR A 213 -0.38 -43.61 12.22
N SER A 214 0.26 -42.45 12.36
CA SER A 214 1.38 -42.20 13.27
C SER A 214 1.37 -40.73 13.72
N CYS A 215 0.42 -40.44 14.59
CA CYS A 215 0.19 -39.13 15.17
C CYS A 215 0.90 -38.99 16.52
N GLY A 216 1.56 -37.87 16.77
CA GLY A 216 2.22 -37.57 18.05
C GLY A 216 3.36 -36.57 17.88
N ALA A 217 3.87 -36.04 18.99
CA ALA A 217 4.99 -35.10 19.00
C ALA A 217 5.93 -35.37 20.19
N THR A 218 7.08 -34.70 20.19
CA THR A 218 8.07 -34.71 21.30
C THR A 218 8.58 -36.11 21.68
N GLY A 219 8.69 -37.02 20.72
CA GLY A 219 9.19 -38.37 20.94
C GLY A 219 8.29 -39.24 21.82
N ALA A 220 7.00 -38.91 21.90
CA ALA A 220 5.99 -39.80 22.46
C ALA A 220 5.71 -40.97 21.50
N ALA A 221 5.14 -42.07 21.99
CA ALA A 221 4.74 -43.19 21.12
C ALA A 221 3.69 -42.76 20.09
N CYS A 222 3.82 -43.20 18.84
CA CYS A 222 2.88 -42.89 17.77
C CYS A 222 1.49 -43.51 18.01
N GLU A 223 0.45 -42.69 17.93
CA GLU A 223 -0.95 -43.13 17.99
C GLU A 223 -1.55 -43.25 16.58
N ASN A 224 -2.28 -44.32 16.31
CA ASN A 224 -3.05 -44.48 15.07
C ASN A 224 -4.49 -44.04 15.33
N CYS A 225 -4.91 -42.96 14.67
CA CYS A 225 -6.22 -42.35 14.90
C CYS A 225 -7.36 -43.08 14.17
N LEU A 226 -7.07 -43.84 13.12
CA LEU A 226 -8.08 -44.46 12.25
C LEU A 226 -9.01 -45.45 12.99
N PRO A 227 -8.52 -46.37 13.86
CA PRO A 227 -9.39 -47.29 14.63
C PRO A 227 -10.35 -46.57 15.59
N MET A 228 -10.06 -45.31 15.94
CA MET A 228 -10.86 -44.49 16.85
C MET A 228 -11.92 -43.65 16.10
N GLY A 229 -11.98 -43.72 14.76
CA GLY A 229 -12.78 -42.81 13.94
C GLY A 229 -12.23 -41.37 13.93
N LYS A 230 -10.93 -41.21 14.18
CA LYS A 230 -10.24 -39.93 14.35
C LYS A 230 -9.19 -39.71 13.26
N LYS A 231 -8.66 -38.49 13.22
CA LYS A 231 -7.54 -38.06 12.37
C LYS A 231 -6.50 -37.31 13.20
N CYS A 232 -5.28 -37.17 12.67
CA CYS A 232 -4.22 -36.44 13.35
C CYS A 232 -4.45 -34.93 13.23
N ASN A 233 -4.73 -34.25 14.35
CA ASN A 233 -5.00 -32.82 14.36
C ASN A 233 -3.70 -32.02 14.17
N GLN A 234 -3.72 -30.98 13.32
CA GLN A 234 -2.56 -30.13 13.05
C GLN A 234 -2.86 -28.67 13.42
N PRO A 235 -1.95 -27.94 14.09
CA PRO A 235 -0.60 -28.34 14.52
C PRO A 235 -0.55 -29.17 15.83
N GLY A 236 -1.70 -29.59 16.36
CA GLY A 236 -1.81 -30.17 17.72
C GLY A 236 -1.14 -31.54 17.95
N SER A 237 -0.88 -32.32 16.89
CA SER A 237 -0.26 -33.67 16.95
C SER A 237 -0.90 -34.63 17.95
N TYR A 238 -2.24 -34.66 18.00
CA TYR A 238 -3.03 -35.63 18.77
C TYR A 238 -4.25 -36.12 17.97
N CYS A 239 -4.76 -37.31 18.30
CA CYS A 239 -5.93 -37.88 17.63
C CYS A 239 -7.23 -37.17 18.03
N ALA A 240 -7.85 -36.46 17.07
CA ALA A 240 -9.12 -35.74 17.22
C ALA A 240 -10.19 -36.25 16.25
N PHE A 241 -11.46 -36.09 16.60
CA PHE A 241 -12.54 -36.32 15.63
C PHE A 241 -12.51 -35.21 14.57
N LEU A 242 -12.30 -35.60 13.32
CA LEU A 242 -12.72 -34.77 12.18
C LEU A 242 -14.16 -35.18 11.81
N PRO A 243 -15.01 -34.24 11.36
CA PRO A 243 -14.62 -32.95 10.82
C PRO A 243 -14.33 -31.87 11.87
N THR A 244 -13.24 -31.13 11.68
CA THR A 244 -12.79 -30.02 12.52
C THR A 244 -13.62 -28.76 12.28
N CYS A 245 -14.94 -28.84 12.45
CA CYS A 245 -15.80 -27.67 12.49
C CYS A 245 -16.50 -27.56 13.84
N GLY A 246 -16.27 -26.43 14.50
CA GLY A 246 -16.77 -26.07 15.81
C GLY A 246 -16.25 -24.69 16.21
N PRO A 247 -16.53 -24.19 17.42
CA PRO A 247 -16.25 -22.80 17.81
C PRO A 247 -14.77 -22.38 17.65
N PHE A 248 -13.84 -23.31 17.86
CA PHE A 248 -12.39 -23.05 17.78
C PHE A 248 -11.82 -23.05 16.35
N THR A 249 -12.54 -23.61 15.38
CA THR A 249 -12.07 -23.80 14.00
C THR A 249 -12.97 -23.14 12.96
N CYS A 250 -14.16 -22.68 13.37
CA CYS A 250 -15.16 -22.02 12.53
C CYS A 250 -15.83 -20.87 13.30
N ALA A 251 -15.06 -20.10 14.07
CA ALA A 251 -15.55 -19.07 14.98
C ALA A 251 -16.50 -18.04 14.31
N SER A 252 -16.27 -17.71 13.04
CA SER A 252 -17.06 -16.75 12.27
C SER A 252 -18.09 -17.40 11.31
N GLY A 253 -18.43 -18.68 11.50
CA GLY A 253 -19.24 -19.43 10.55
C GLY A 253 -19.96 -20.64 11.16
N CYS A 254 -20.44 -21.55 10.32
CA CYS A 254 -21.21 -22.73 10.74
C CYS A 254 -20.72 -24.01 10.06
N CYS A 255 -21.15 -25.16 10.59
CA CYS A 255 -20.76 -26.48 10.13
C CYS A 255 -21.86 -27.14 9.30
N ASP A 256 -21.54 -27.53 8.07
CA ASP A 256 -22.47 -28.33 7.27
C ASP A 256 -22.52 -29.80 7.74
N ASP A 257 -23.37 -30.63 7.12
CA ASP A 257 -23.50 -32.06 7.48
C ASP A 257 -22.26 -32.91 7.16
N SER A 258 -21.33 -32.40 6.35
CA SER A 258 -19.99 -32.98 6.15
C SER A 258 -18.96 -32.41 7.12
N GLY A 259 -19.40 -31.53 8.03
CA GLY A 259 -18.60 -30.77 9.00
C GLY A 259 -17.52 -29.89 8.37
N VAL A 260 -17.77 -29.38 7.16
CA VAL A 260 -16.95 -28.32 6.57
C VAL A 260 -17.42 -26.97 7.12
N CYS A 261 -16.49 -26.10 7.49
CA CYS A 261 -16.79 -24.72 7.88
C CYS A 261 -17.30 -23.93 6.67
N ARG A 262 -18.53 -23.41 6.78
CA ARG A 262 -19.18 -22.48 5.86
C ARG A 262 -19.17 -21.09 6.46
N ASN A 263 -19.26 -20.06 5.61
CA ASN A 263 -19.18 -18.66 6.04
C ASN A 263 -20.33 -18.22 6.96
N GLY A 264 -21.40 -19.01 7.10
CA GLY A 264 -22.48 -18.73 8.03
C GLY A 264 -23.51 -17.69 7.58
N GLN A 265 -23.38 -17.16 6.36
CA GLN A 265 -24.13 -15.99 5.87
C GLN A 265 -25.10 -16.30 4.71
N ALA A 266 -24.99 -17.47 4.08
CA ALA A 266 -25.90 -17.87 3.00
C ALA A 266 -27.24 -18.35 3.58
N ASN A 267 -28.35 -18.09 2.87
CA ASN A 267 -29.69 -18.44 3.38
C ASN A 267 -29.89 -19.94 3.62
N GLN A 268 -29.16 -20.79 2.91
CA GLN A 268 -29.18 -22.26 3.03
C GLN A 268 -28.12 -22.79 4.01
N GLN A 269 -27.22 -21.93 4.51
CA GLN A 269 -26.07 -22.29 5.34
C GLN A 269 -25.84 -21.21 6.43
N CYS A 270 -26.88 -20.92 7.21
CA CYS A 270 -26.88 -19.87 8.21
C CYS A 270 -26.36 -20.37 9.56
N GLY A 271 -25.48 -19.61 10.22
CA GLY A 271 -24.98 -19.93 11.55
C GLY A 271 -23.67 -19.24 11.90
N ASN A 272 -23.35 -19.13 13.19
CA ASN A 272 -22.09 -18.58 13.69
C ASN A 272 -21.50 -19.48 14.79
N ASP A 273 -20.34 -19.11 15.33
CA ASP A 273 -19.65 -19.78 16.44
C ASP A 273 -19.41 -21.29 16.23
N GLY A 274 -19.31 -21.75 14.98
CA GLY A 274 -19.17 -23.17 14.64
C GLY A 274 -20.37 -24.03 15.04
N ALA A 275 -21.56 -23.43 15.18
CA ALA A 275 -22.81 -24.16 15.31
C ALA A 275 -23.17 -24.90 14.00
N LYS A 276 -24.13 -25.83 14.05
CA LYS A 276 -24.62 -26.48 12.83
C LYS A 276 -25.34 -25.47 11.92
N CYS A 277 -25.01 -25.46 10.63
CA CYS A 277 -25.66 -24.62 9.64
C CYS A 277 -27.16 -24.94 9.54
N SER A 278 -27.97 -23.89 9.44
CA SER A 278 -29.42 -23.94 9.28
C SER A 278 -29.84 -23.41 7.90
N ASP A 279 -30.78 -24.10 7.26
CA ASP A 279 -31.41 -23.63 6.02
C ASP A 279 -32.66 -22.79 6.37
N CYS A 280 -32.51 -21.48 6.31
CA CYS A 280 -33.59 -20.54 6.60
C CYS A 280 -34.68 -20.55 5.52
N THR A 281 -34.36 -20.97 4.29
CA THR A 281 -35.31 -20.95 3.17
C THR A 281 -36.48 -21.92 3.36
N GLN A 282 -36.24 -23.05 4.04
CA GLN A 282 -37.28 -24.03 4.41
C GLN A 282 -38.40 -23.44 5.28
N PHE A 283 -38.10 -22.37 6.02
CA PHE A 283 -39.03 -21.70 6.92
C PHE A 283 -39.60 -20.40 6.31
N GLY A 284 -39.26 -20.08 5.06
CA GLY A 284 -39.56 -18.78 4.44
C GLY A 284 -38.80 -17.62 5.10
N LEU A 285 -37.67 -17.92 5.74
CA LEU A 285 -36.82 -16.98 6.47
C LEU A 285 -35.54 -16.72 5.68
N SER A 286 -34.79 -15.72 6.13
CA SER A 286 -33.44 -15.44 5.64
C SER A 286 -32.43 -15.44 6.78
N CYS A 287 -31.14 -15.61 6.46
CA CYS A 287 -30.07 -15.53 7.43
C CYS A 287 -29.80 -14.08 7.85
N ALA A 288 -29.85 -13.80 9.14
CA ALA A 288 -29.41 -12.53 9.70
C ALA A 288 -27.87 -12.48 9.82
N PRO A 289 -27.22 -11.30 9.80
CA PRO A 289 -25.76 -11.18 9.91
C PRO A 289 -25.15 -11.85 11.15
N GLN A 290 -25.95 -11.98 12.22
CA GLN A 290 -25.60 -12.63 13.47
C GLN A 290 -25.75 -14.16 13.45
N GLY A 291 -26.02 -14.80 12.30
CA GLY A 291 -26.06 -16.26 12.16
C GLY A 291 -27.37 -16.94 12.57
N PHE A 292 -28.51 -16.24 12.60
CA PHE A 292 -29.81 -16.85 12.90
C PHE A 292 -30.88 -16.54 11.83
N CYS A 293 -31.85 -17.44 11.68
CA CYS A 293 -32.95 -17.26 10.73
C CYS A 293 -33.99 -16.24 11.25
N TYR A 294 -34.38 -15.28 10.41
CA TYR A 294 -35.28 -14.19 10.76
C TYR A 294 -36.39 -13.95 9.71
N GLN A 295 -37.56 -13.46 10.15
CA GLN A 295 -38.69 -13.10 9.28
C GLN A 295 -38.48 -11.71 8.66
N GLY A 296 -37.93 -11.67 7.44
CA GLY A 296 -37.86 -10.46 6.63
C GLY A 296 -37.32 -10.75 5.23
N THR A 297 -37.59 -9.85 4.27
CA THR A 297 -36.92 -9.83 2.97
C THR A 297 -35.48 -9.38 3.17
N HIS A 298 -34.58 -10.33 3.42
CA HIS A 298 -33.21 -10.00 3.81
C HIS A 298 -32.29 -9.94 2.59
N CYS A 299 -31.64 -8.80 2.46
CA CYS A 299 -30.43 -8.62 1.69
C CYS A 299 -29.30 -9.50 2.23
N GLY A 300 -28.52 -10.10 1.35
CA GLY A 300 -27.31 -10.88 1.61
C GLY A 300 -26.52 -11.12 0.32
N GLN A 301 -25.40 -11.84 0.39
CA GLN A 301 -24.53 -12.09 -0.77
C GLN A 301 -25.28 -12.70 -1.97
N ASP A 302 -26.27 -13.56 -1.69
CA ASP A 302 -27.05 -14.29 -2.70
C ASP A 302 -28.00 -13.39 -3.53
N ASN A 303 -28.32 -12.18 -3.05
CA ASN A 303 -29.33 -11.32 -3.68
C ASN A 303 -28.99 -9.81 -3.70
N CYS A 304 -27.81 -9.41 -3.22
CA CYS A 304 -27.37 -8.02 -3.20
C CYS A 304 -25.91 -7.85 -3.65
N ALA A 305 -25.72 -7.18 -4.80
CA ALA A 305 -24.39 -6.80 -5.27
C ALA A 305 -23.73 -5.72 -4.40
N GLY A 306 -24.53 -4.78 -3.87
CA GLY A 306 -24.10 -3.74 -2.94
C GLY A 306 -24.12 -4.22 -1.48
N CYS A 307 -24.68 -3.42 -0.57
CA CYS A 307 -24.71 -3.71 0.86
C CYS A 307 -26.13 -3.69 1.44
N CYS A 308 -26.26 -4.24 2.65
CA CYS A 308 -27.51 -4.36 3.37
C CYS A 308 -27.65 -3.29 4.45
N THR A 309 -28.77 -2.58 4.46
CA THR A 309 -29.12 -1.71 5.59
C THR A 309 -29.34 -2.52 6.87
N ALA A 310 -29.32 -1.87 8.03
CA ALA A 310 -29.69 -2.50 9.30
C ALA A 310 -31.16 -3.02 9.33
N THR A 311 -32.00 -2.62 8.37
CA THR A 311 -33.36 -3.11 8.16
C THR A 311 -33.47 -4.23 7.12
N GLY A 312 -32.34 -4.74 6.61
CA GLY A 312 -32.29 -5.84 5.65
C GLY A 312 -32.54 -5.45 4.19
N VAL A 313 -32.57 -4.16 3.84
CA VAL A 313 -32.80 -3.69 2.46
C VAL A 313 -31.48 -3.67 1.69
N CYS A 314 -31.48 -4.21 0.46
CA CYS A 314 -30.33 -4.09 -0.45
C CYS A 314 -30.27 -2.68 -1.05
N VAL A 315 -29.11 -2.05 -0.93
CA VAL A 315 -28.80 -0.78 -1.60
C VAL A 315 -27.51 -0.91 -2.40
N ALA A 316 -27.30 -0.03 -3.38
CA ALA A 316 -26.18 -0.12 -4.31
C ALA A 316 -24.78 -0.07 -3.66
N GLY A 317 -24.67 0.36 -2.40
CA GLY A 317 -23.42 0.26 -1.63
C GLY A 317 -22.35 1.30 -1.97
N ALA A 318 -22.72 2.34 -2.71
CA ALA A 318 -21.86 3.46 -3.13
C ALA A 318 -22.08 4.75 -2.33
N GLY A 319 -22.98 4.76 -1.33
CA GLY A 319 -23.29 5.97 -0.55
C GLY A 319 -22.42 6.09 0.69
N SER A 320 -21.96 7.30 1.03
CA SER A 320 -21.13 7.52 2.24
C SER A 320 -21.81 7.16 3.56
N THR A 321 -23.15 7.09 3.60
CA THR A 321 -23.93 6.59 4.76
C THR A 321 -24.34 5.12 4.63
N ALA A 322 -24.10 4.49 3.48
CA ALA A 322 -24.45 3.11 3.18
C ALA A 322 -23.48 2.50 2.14
N CYS A 323 -22.26 2.22 2.60
CA CYS A 323 -21.13 1.77 1.80
C CYS A 323 -20.87 0.27 1.96
N GLY A 324 -20.59 -0.45 0.87
CA GLY A 324 -20.20 -1.86 0.92
C GLY A 324 -20.63 -2.67 -0.29
N GLN A 325 -20.18 -3.91 -0.38
CA GLN A 325 -20.47 -4.82 -1.48
C GLN A 325 -20.66 -6.26 -1.01
N PHE A 326 -21.15 -7.12 -1.90
CA PHE A 326 -21.39 -8.56 -1.69
C PHE A 326 -22.37 -8.86 -0.55
N GLY A 327 -23.39 -8.02 -0.36
CA GLY A 327 -24.45 -8.22 0.61
C GLY A 327 -23.98 -8.22 2.07
N LYS A 328 -22.83 -7.59 2.35
CA LYS A 328 -22.40 -7.28 3.73
C LYS A 328 -23.24 -6.15 4.31
N LEU A 329 -23.25 -6.02 5.64
CA LEU A 329 -23.87 -4.86 6.30
C LEU A 329 -23.20 -3.56 5.81
N CYS A 330 -24.00 -2.57 5.45
CA CYS A 330 -23.51 -1.27 5.01
C CYS A 330 -22.74 -0.54 6.12
N GLN A 331 -21.56 -0.02 5.79
CA GLN A 331 -20.79 0.89 6.63
C GLN A 331 -21.27 2.34 6.42
N ASN A 332 -21.33 3.10 7.51
CA ASN A 332 -21.58 4.54 7.47
C ASN A 332 -20.24 5.28 7.57
N CYS A 333 -19.57 5.44 6.42
CA CYS A 333 -18.30 6.15 6.31
C CYS A 333 -18.41 7.59 6.82
N ALA A 334 -19.53 8.28 6.53
CA ALA A 334 -19.77 9.65 6.95
C ALA A 334 -19.77 9.83 8.47
N ALA A 335 -20.22 8.82 9.24
CA ALA A 335 -20.15 8.84 10.70
C ALA A 335 -18.70 8.78 11.25
N SER A 336 -17.73 8.44 10.40
CA SER A 336 -16.28 8.42 10.72
C SER A 336 -15.48 9.47 9.96
N GLY A 337 -16.13 10.40 9.24
CA GLY A 337 -15.46 11.40 8.40
C GLY A 337 -14.90 10.86 7.07
N ASN A 338 -15.35 9.67 6.65
CA ASN A 338 -14.86 8.95 5.47
C ASN A 338 -15.87 8.96 4.31
N THR A 339 -15.40 8.73 3.10
CA THR A 339 -16.20 8.56 1.86
C THR A 339 -16.23 7.11 1.42
N CYS A 340 -17.21 6.72 0.60
CA CYS A 340 -17.29 5.39 0.01
C CYS A 340 -16.60 5.35 -1.36
N ILE A 341 -15.40 4.77 -1.44
CA ILE A 341 -14.65 4.58 -2.70
C ILE A 341 -14.42 3.09 -2.90
N GLY A 342 -14.75 2.56 -4.09
CA GLY A 342 -14.63 1.12 -4.38
C GLY A 342 -15.41 0.22 -3.41
N GLN A 343 -16.56 0.71 -2.92
CA GLN A 343 -17.37 0.08 -1.88
C GLN A 343 -16.61 -0.18 -0.54
N ALA A 344 -15.60 0.63 -0.23
CA ALA A 344 -14.90 0.66 1.05
C ALA A 344 -14.88 2.08 1.63
N CYS A 345 -14.85 2.21 2.96
CA CYS A 345 -14.69 3.52 3.60
C CYS A 345 -13.22 3.98 3.54
N THR A 346 -12.97 5.08 2.86
CA THR A 346 -11.67 5.74 2.75
C THR A 346 -11.72 7.13 3.38
N THR A 347 -10.67 7.55 4.07
CA THR A 347 -10.46 8.97 4.40
C THR A 347 -10.24 9.77 3.11
N GLY A 348 -10.95 10.88 2.90
CA GLY A 348 -10.85 11.71 1.68
C GLY A 348 -12.16 11.80 0.90
N GLY A 349 -12.40 12.93 0.22
CA GLY A 349 -13.64 13.20 -0.54
C GLY A 349 -13.76 12.41 -1.86
N ASN A 350 -14.76 12.73 -2.69
CA ASN A 350 -14.85 12.22 -4.06
C ASN A 350 -13.74 12.86 -4.94
N CYS A 351 -12.54 12.31 -4.86
CA CYS A 351 -11.33 12.88 -5.44
C CYS A 351 -10.55 11.77 -6.18
N PRO A 352 -10.41 11.81 -7.53
CA PRO A 352 -11.07 12.73 -8.46
C PRO A 352 -12.55 12.38 -8.71
N ALA A 353 -13.38 13.40 -8.95
CA ALA A 353 -14.73 13.25 -9.50
C ALA A 353 -14.70 12.92 -11.01
N PRO A 354 -15.76 12.32 -11.58
CA PRO A 354 -15.82 12.01 -13.02
C PRO A 354 -16.05 13.28 -13.87
N TYR A 355 -15.23 13.49 -14.88
CA TYR A 355 -15.40 14.59 -15.84
C TYR A 355 -16.41 14.27 -16.95
N GLY A 356 -17.32 15.19 -17.26
CA GLY A 356 -18.31 15.03 -18.33
C GLY A 356 -17.75 15.22 -19.75
N GLY A 357 -16.52 15.71 -19.88
CA GLY A 357 -15.90 16.09 -21.15
C GLY A 357 -16.22 17.54 -21.55
N CYS A 358 -15.29 18.17 -22.27
CA CYS A 358 -15.45 19.55 -22.73
C CYS A 358 -16.18 19.61 -24.07
N LEU A 359 -17.30 20.34 -24.15
CA LEU A 359 -18.04 20.49 -25.40
C LEU A 359 -17.40 21.55 -26.32
N PRO A 360 -17.04 21.22 -27.57
CA PRO A 360 -16.51 22.21 -28.51
C PRO A 360 -17.63 23.06 -29.16
N PRO A 361 -17.41 24.36 -29.43
CA PRO A 361 -16.25 25.18 -29.06
C PRO A 361 -16.51 25.96 -27.76
N LYS A 362 -16.02 25.44 -26.62
CA LYS A 362 -15.96 26.21 -25.37
C LYS A 362 -14.70 27.07 -25.35
N LEU A 363 -14.84 28.37 -25.14
CA LEU A 363 -13.74 29.34 -25.09
C LEU A 363 -13.88 30.23 -23.85
N THR A 364 -12.78 30.53 -23.18
CA THR A 364 -12.78 31.55 -22.12
C THR A 364 -12.76 32.94 -22.77
N ALA A 365 -13.70 33.79 -22.34
CA ALA A 365 -13.80 35.16 -22.82
C ALA A 365 -12.65 36.03 -22.27
N PRO A 366 -12.06 36.93 -23.09
CA PRO A 366 -11.10 37.95 -22.64
C PRO A 366 -11.55 38.72 -21.38
N PRO A 367 -10.62 39.18 -20.52
CA PRO A 367 -10.96 40.06 -19.42
C PRO A 367 -11.40 41.43 -19.96
N VAL A 368 -12.36 42.05 -19.29
CA VAL A 368 -12.73 43.45 -19.53
C VAL A 368 -11.72 44.33 -18.81
N ALA A 369 -10.90 45.05 -19.57
CA ALA A 369 -9.93 45.99 -19.04
C ALA A 369 -10.58 47.25 -18.45
N SER A 370 -9.95 47.83 -17.43
CA SER A 370 -10.40 48.99 -16.67
C SER A 370 -9.21 49.77 -16.13
N THR A 371 -9.40 51.04 -15.76
CA THR A 371 -8.42 51.88 -15.05
C THR A 371 -8.91 52.25 -13.64
N SER A 372 -9.78 51.41 -13.07
CA SER A 372 -10.48 51.69 -11.82
C SER A 372 -9.68 51.41 -10.55
N CYS A 373 -8.63 50.58 -10.63
CA CYS A 373 -7.79 50.26 -9.48
C CYS A 373 -6.64 51.25 -9.33
N SER A 374 -6.41 51.73 -8.11
CA SER A 374 -5.17 52.41 -7.77
C SER A 374 -4.08 51.40 -7.41
N GLY A 375 -2.81 51.79 -7.52
CA GLY A 375 -1.68 50.97 -7.04
C GLY A 375 -1.75 50.68 -5.53
N ALA A 376 -2.44 51.51 -4.74
CA ALA A 376 -2.69 51.28 -3.32
C ALA A 376 -3.74 50.16 -3.10
N ASP A 377 -4.81 50.13 -3.90
CA ASP A 377 -5.81 49.05 -3.86
C ASP A 377 -5.16 47.71 -4.20
N LEU A 378 -4.41 47.65 -5.31
CA LEU A 378 -3.76 46.44 -5.79
C LEU A 378 -2.69 45.92 -4.82
N SER A 379 -1.83 46.79 -4.27
CA SER A 379 -0.81 46.37 -3.30
C SER A 379 -1.42 45.93 -1.96
N THR A 380 -2.50 46.56 -1.51
CA THR A 380 -3.20 46.13 -0.28
C THR A 380 -3.89 44.78 -0.48
N LEU A 381 -4.50 44.56 -1.65
CA LEU A 381 -5.09 43.27 -2.03
C LEU A 381 -4.03 42.17 -2.12
N ALA A 382 -2.94 42.43 -2.84
CA ALA A 382 -1.82 41.51 -2.99
C ALA A 382 -1.20 41.09 -1.64
N ASN A 383 -0.98 42.06 -0.74
CA ASN A 383 -0.44 41.78 0.60
C ASN A 383 -1.40 40.93 1.46
N ALA A 384 -2.72 41.11 1.33
CA ALA A 384 -3.70 40.28 2.03
C ALA A 384 -3.77 38.85 1.47
N CYS A 385 -3.73 38.73 0.14
CA CYS A 385 -3.78 37.45 -0.58
C CYS A 385 -2.43 36.71 -0.64
N ALA A 386 -1.35 37.30 -0.13
CA ALA A 386 -0.11 36.60 0.23
C ALA A 386 -0.17 35.96 1.64
N GLY A 387 -1.24 36.21 2.40
CA GLY A 387 -1.50 35.62 3.71
C GLY A 387 -2.37 34.37 3.62
N THR A 388 -3.50 34.36 4.32
CA THR A 388 -4.50 33.29 4.27
C THR A 388 -5.62 33.61 3.29
N SER A 389 -6.34 32.59 2.80
CA SER A 389 -7.59 32.74 2.05
C SER A 389 -8.57 33.66 2.78
N ASP A 390 -8.71 33.44 4.09
CA ASP A 390 -9.49 34.25 5.03
C ASP A 390 -9.13 35.76 5.03
N ALA A 391 -7.83 36.09 4.91
CA ALA A 391 -7.35 37.46 4.80
C ALA A 391 -7.61 38.07 3.42
N CYS A 392 -7.45 37.27 2.36
CA CYS A 392 -7.76 37.63 0.98
C CYS A 392 -9.25 37.99 0.83
N SER A 393 -10.15 37.12 1.31
CA SER A 393 -11.61 37.34 1.28
C SER A 393 -12.04 38.64 1.97
N LYS A 394 -11.55 38.85 3.20
CA LYS A 394 -11.82 40.08 3.97
C LYS A 394 -11.26 41.34 3.29
N GLN A 395 -10.27 41.22 2.41
CA GLN A 395 -9.74 42.33 1.64
C GLN A 395 -10.54 42.59 0.36
N PHE A 396 -11.07 41.56 -0.30
CA PHE A 396 -12.08 41.72 -1.36
C PHE A 396 -13.37 42.37 -0.84
N GLU A 397 -13.87 42.01 0.34
CA GLU A 397 -15.03 42.67 0.98
C GLU A 397 -14.80 44.18 1.24
N LYS A 398 -13.59 44.53 1.69
CA LYS A 398 -13.20 45.94 1.85
C LYS A 398 -13.11 46.64 0.50
N LEU A 399 -12.53 45.99 -0.52
CA LEU A 399 -12.42 46.57 -1.85
C LEU A 399 -13.79 46.83 -2.48
N LEU A 400 -14.75 45.92 -2.33
CA LEU A 400 -16.15 46.09 -2.75
C LEU A 400 -16.81 47.33 -2.11
N THR A 401 -16.43 47.69 -0.89
CA THR A 401 -17.00 48.84 -0.17
C THR A 401 -16.22 50.15 -0.35
N SER A 402 -14.91 50.09 -0.61
CA SER A 402 -14.05 51.27 -0.80
C SER A 402 -13.88 51.69 -2.26
N ASN A 403 -13.78 50.73 -3.18
CA ASN A 403 -13.60 50.96 -4.61
C ASN A 403 -14.33 49.87 -5.43
N PRO A 404 -15.67 49.91 -5.53
CA PRO A 404 -16.46 48.90 -6.23
C PRO A 404 -16.02 48.66 -7.70
N PRO A 405 -15.71 49.69 -8.51
CA PRO A 405 -15.24 49.46 -9.89
C PRO A 405 -13.88 48.74 -9.98
N CYS A 406 -13.00 48.90 -8.99
CA CYS A 406 -11.79 48.08 -8.89
C CYS A 406 -12.10 46.64 -8.46
N TYR A 407 -13.00 46.45 -7.51
CA TYR A 407 -13.50 45.12 -7.13
C TYR A 407 -14.08 44.38 -8.33
N ASP A 408 -14.97 45.01 -9.11
CA ASP A 408 -15.60 44.40 -10.29
C ASP A 408 -14.56 43.97 -11.34
N CYS A 409 -13.48 44.76 -11.52
CA CYS A 409 -12.40 44.39 -12.41
C CYS A 409 -11.58 43.20 -11.86
N MET A 410 -11.18 43.26 -10.58
CA MET A 410 -10.39 42.21 -9.92
C MET A 410 -11.13 40.89 -9.74
N LEU A 411 -12.46 40.91 -9.63
CA LEU A 411 -13.30 39.72 -9.47
C LEU A 411 -13.16 38.76 -10.66
N GLN A 412 -12.85 39.27 -11.85
CA GLN A 412 -12.54 38.46 -13.04
C GLN A 412 -11.33 37.54 -12.82
N PHE A 413 -10.43 37.89 -11.91
CA PHE A 413 -9.22 37.14 -11.58
C PHE A 413 -9.33 36.35 -10.26
N ALA A 414 -10.55 36.27 -9.69
CA ALA A 414 -10.85 35.51 -8.47
C ALA A 414 -11.83 34.33 -8.72
N ALA A 415 -12.08 33.99 -9.99
CA ALA A 415 -12.89 32.85 -10.41
C ALA A 415 -12.02 31.66 -10.82
N ASP A 416 -12.59 30.46 -10.86
CA ASP A 416 -11.84 29.23 -11.15
C ASP A 416 -11.28 29.19 -12.59
N ASP A 417 -11.75 30.08 -13.48
CA ASP A 417 -11.24 30.27 -14.85
C ASP A 417 -10.23 31.42 -15.02
N ALA A 418 -9.80 32.04 -13.92
CA ALA A 418 -8.99 33.26 -13.91
C ALA A 418 -7.67 33.16 -14.70
N TYR A 419 -6.98 32.02 -14.66
CA TYR A 419 -5.76 31.77 -15.44
C TYR A 419 -6.05 31.74 -16.96
N ALA A 420 -7.05 30.94 -17.37
CA ALA A 420 -7.49 30.88 -18.76
C ALA A 420 -7.97 32.25 -19.27
N ARG A 421 -8.66 33.01 -18.40
CA ARG A 421 -9.15 34.36 -18.68
C ARG A 421 -8.02 35.35 -18.87
N CYS A 422 -7.01 35.34 -18.01
CA CYS A 422 -5.83 36.20 -18.15
C CYS A 422 -5.13 35.99 -19.50
N LEU A 423 -4.99 34.73 -19.94
CA LEU A 423 -4.32 34.38 -21.18
C LEU A 423 -5.17 34.53 -22.44
N ALA A 424 -6.50 34.46 -22.34
CA ALA A 424 -7.42 34.45 -23.49
C ALA A 424 -7.13 35.48 -24.61
N PRO A 425 -6.67 36.73 -24.35
CA PRO A 425 -6.32 37.69 -25.41
C PRO A 425 -5.07 37.31 -26.24
N PHE A 426 -4.22 36.43 -25.73
CA PHE A 426 -2.93 36.05 -26.31
C PHE A 426 -2.91 34.65 -26.93
N LEU A 427 -4.01 33.90 -26.83
CA LEU A 427 -4.15 32.54 -27.35
C LEU A 427 -4.86 32.54 -28.71
N THR A 428 -4.52 31.57 -29.57
CA THR A 428 -5.36 31.22 -30.72
C THR A 428 -6.69 30.61 -30.23
N PRO A 429 -7.77 30.63 -31.02
CA PRO A 429 -9.04 30.01 -30.61
C PRO A 429 -8.90 28.54 -30.21
N ASP A 430 -8.11 27.75 -30.95
CA ASP A 430 -7.86 26.34 -30.63
C ASP A 430 -7.10 26.18 -29.30
N CYS A 431 -6.10 27.03 -29.04
CA CYS A 431 -5.36 26.98 -27.78
C CYS A 431 -6.19 27.48 -26.59
N ASN A 432 -7.01 28.53 -26.78
CA ASN A 432 -7.97 28.99 -25.79
C ASN A 432 -8.92 27.85 -25.42
N HIS A 433 -9.49 27.13 -26.41
CA HIS A 433 -10.31 25.94 -26.16
C HIS A 433 -9.58 24.89 -25.30
N GLN A 434 -8.36 24.50 -25.70
CA GLN A 434 -7.56 23.53 -24.95
C GLN A 434 -7.29 23.97 -23.49
N VAL A 435 -6.95 25.24 -23.27
CA VAL A 435 -6.72 25.79 -21.92
C VAL A 435 -8.02 25.86 -21.11
N THR A 436 -9.14 26.29 -21.70
CA THR A 436 -10.45 26.32 -21.05
C THR A 436 -10.86 24.93 -20.58
N CYS A 437 -10.72 23.93 -21.44
CA CYS A 437 -11.08 22.54 -21.13
C CYS A 437 -10.16 21.88 -20.10
N ALA A 438 -8.85 22.20 -20.13
CA ALA A 438 -7.93 21.77 -19.09
C ALA A 438 -8.35 22.34 -17.72
N VAL A 439 -8.56 23.66 -17.63
CA VAL A 439 -8.97 24.30 -16.37
C VAL A 439 -10.31 23.77 -15.86
N GLU A 440 -11.32 23.63 -16.74
CA GLU A 440 -12.61 23.02 -16.37
C GLU A 440 -12.45 21.58 -15.89
N CYS A 441 -11.68 20.74 -16.58
CA CYS A 441 -11.46 19.36 -16.16
C CYS A 441 -10.76 19.29 -14.80
N GLY A 442 -9.73 20.11 -14.57
CA GLY A 442 -9.06 20.20 -13.26
C GLY A 442 -10.04 20.63 -12.15
N ASN A 443 -10.86 21.64 -12.40
CA ASN A 443 -11.81 22.15 -11.41
C ASN A 443 -12.97 21.18 -11.14
N GLU A 444 -13.55 20.55 -12.16
CA GLU A 444 -14.64 19.58 -11.98
C GLU A 444 -14.15 18.26 -11.35
N THR A 445 -12.94 17.81 -11.68
CA THR A 445 -12.39 16.55 -11.13
C THR A 445 -11.77 16.73 -9.75
N CYS A 446 -11.12 17.87 -9.47
CA CYS A 446 -10.36 18.10 -8.23
C CYS A 446 -10.91 19.18 -7.30
N GLY A 447 -11.94 19.94 -7.69
CA GLY A 447 -12.49 21.04 -6.88
C GLY A 447 -13.19 20.60 -5.58
N GLU A 448 -13.59 19.33 -5.47
CA GLU A 448 -14.18 18.73 -4.26
C GLU A 448 -13.12 17.98 -3.40
N CYS A 449 -11.84 18.02 -3.78
CA CYS A 449 -10.73 17.48 -2.98
C CYS A 449 -10.39 18.41 -1.81
N SER A 450 -9.83 17.88 -0.72
CA SER A 450 -9.26 18.75 0.32
C SER A 450 -7.96 19.44 -0.13
N ASP A 451 -7.58 20.53 0.54
CA ASP A 451 -6.34 21.28 0.28
C ASP A 451 -5.07 20.39 0.24
N ALA A 452 -5.07 19.30 1.01
CA ALA A 452 -3.98 18.33 1.10
C ALA A 452 -3.97 17.32 -0.08
N GLU A 453 -5.10 17.12 -0.74
CA GLU A 453 -5.31 16.14 -1.82
C GLU A 453 -5.28 16.77 -3.21
N ALA A 454 -5.62 18.06 -3.34
CA ALA A 454 -5.74 18.78 -4.61
C ALA A 454 -4.47 18.68 -5.49
N ASP A 455 -3.28 18.73 -4.89
CA ASP A 455 -1.99 18.61 -5.58
C ASP A 455 -1.75 17.21 -6.17
N GLY A 456 -2.13 16.17 -5.43
CA GLY A 456 -2.07 14.78 -5.89
C GLY A 456 -3.13 14.48 -6.94
N CYS A 457 -4.34 15.05 -6.79
CA CYS A 457 -5.42 14.94 -7.77
C CYS A 457 -5.01 15.54 -9.12
N SER A 458 -4.50 16.78 -9.10
CA SER A 458 -3.89 17.48 -10.24
C SER A 458 -2.93 16.57 -11.04
N LYS A 459 -1.89 16.05 -10.36
CA LYS A 459 -0.88 15.18 -10.96
C LYS A 459 -1.45 13.86 -11.50
N TYR A 460 -2.49 13.34 -10.87
CA TYR A 460 -3.17 12.13 -11.31
C TYR A 460 -4.05 12.35 -12.56
N VAL A 461 -4.91 13.37 -12.56
CA VAL A 461 -5.89 13.57 -13.65
C VAL A 461 -5.26 14.07 -14.95
N PHE A 462 -4.14 14.82 -14.87
CA PHE A 462 -3.33 15.21 -16.04
C PHE A 462 -2.22 14.20 -16.36
N GLY A 463 -2.02 13.19 -15.50
CA GLY A 463 -1.06 12.11 -15.71
C GLY A 463 -1.44 11.18 -16.87
N LYS A 464 -0.51 10.28 -17.22
CA LYS A 464 -0.71 9.31 -18.31
C LYS A 464 -1.86 8.34 -18.00
N GLY A 465 -2.98 8.51 -18.68
CA GLY A 465 -4.21 7.73 -18.47
C GLY A 465 -5.20 8.38 -17.49
N GLY A 466 -4.92 9.59 -17.00
CA GLY A 466 -5.86 10.39 -16.21
C GLY A 466 -6.98 10.99 -17.05
N SER A 467 -8.09 11.34 -16.40
CA SER A 467 -9.33 11.83 -17.03
C SER A 467 -9.20 13.18 -17.77
N CYS A 468 -8.17 13.97 -17.45
CA CYS A 468 -7.88 15.25 -18.10
C CYS A 468 -6.71 15.19 -19.10
N GLY A 469 -6.09 14.01 -19.29
CA GLY A 469 -4.89 13.85 -20.10
C GLY A 469 -5.04 14.25 -21.57
N GLU A 470 -6.26 14.24 -22.14
CA GLU A 470 -6.52 14.72 -23.51
C GLU A 470 -6.27 16.23 -23.67
N TRP A 471 -6.47 17.00 -22.60
CA TRP A 471 -6.36 18.47 -22.57
C TRP A 471 -4.95 18.97 -22.19
N ILE A 472 -3.99 18.05 -22.01
CA ILE A 472 -2.60 18.41 -21.69
C ILE A 472 -1.94 19.28 -22.77
N ASN A 473 -2.48 19.28 -24.00
CA ASN A 473 -2.07 20.17 -25.08
C ASN A 473 -2.31 21.66 -24.77
N GLY A 474 -3.24 21.98 -23.85
CA GLY A 474 -3.48 23.33 -23.34
C GLY A 474 -2.25 23.93 -22.65
N TYR A 475 -1.44 23.12 -21.97
CA TYR A 475 -0.18 23.57 -21.37
C TYR A 475 0.83 23.93 -22.45
N TYR A 476 1.12 22.99 -23.37
CA TYR A 476 2.13 23.21 -24.41
C TYR A 476 1.79 24.37 -25.35
N CYS A 477 0.51 24.59 -25.66
CA CYS A 477 0.11 25.67 -26.56
C CYS A 477 0.18 27.07 -25.90
N ASN A 478 0.02 27.16 -24.58
CA ASN A 478 0.00 28.46 -23.88
C ASN A 478 1.41 29.02 -23.59
N GLN A 479 2.45 28.17 -23.64
CA GLN A 479 3.84 28.57 -23.39
C GLN A 479 4.31 29.74 -24.27
N ALA A 480 3.85 29.82 -25.52
CA ALA A 480 4.18 30.94 -26.41
C ALA A 480 3.61 32.29 -25.94
N ALA A 481 2.45 32.28 -25.28
CA ALA A 481 1.86 33.48 -24.68
C ALA A 481 2.57 33.86 -23.38
N LEU A 482 2.92 32.87 -22.54
CA LEU A 482 3.68 33.05 -21.29
C LEU A 482 5.13 33.52 -21.52
N ALA A 483 5.76 33.11 -22.62
CA ALA A 483 7.08 33.61 -23.03
C ALA A 483 7.03 34.99 -23.70
N GLY A 484 5.83 35.52 -23.97
CA GLY A 484 5.60 36.74 -24.74
C GLY A 484 4.72 37.75 -24.00
N PRO A 485 3.71 38.36 -24.66
CA PRO A 485 2.94 39.46 -24.07
C PRO A 485 2.11 39.04 -22.85
N GLY A 486 1.79 37.75 -22.70
CA GLY A 486 1.05 37.19 -21.57
C GLY A 486 1.93 36.78 -20.37
N ALA A 487 3.22 37.11 -20.35
CA ALA A 487 4.15 36.69 -19.28
C ALA A 487 3.69 37.06 -17.86
N PHE A 488 2.96 38.18 -17.71
CA PHE A 488 2.41 38.62 -16.43
C PHE A 488 1.24 37.74 -15.91
N CYS A 489 0.68 36.87 -16.75
CA CYS A 489 -0.31 35.86 -16.36
C CYS A 489 0.33 34.60 -15.76
N LYS A 490 1.67 34.43 -15.85
CA LYS A 490 2.35 33.25 -15.29
C LYS A 490 2.09 33.14 -13.79
N TRP A 491 1.51 32.01 -13.38
CA TRP A 491 1.38 31.65 -11.98
C TRP A 491 2.76 31.32 -11.38
N ASN A 492 2.93 31.57 -10.07
CA ASN A 492 4.21 31.40 -9.37
C ASN A 492 4.01 30.97 -7.90
N ASP A 493 2.91 30.26 -7.63
CA ASP A 493 2.48 29.79 -6.32
C ASP A 493 2.26 30.87 -5.25
N ALA A 494 2.18 32.14 -5.68
CA ALA A 494 1.91 33.27 -4.82
C ALA A 494 0.75 34.12 -5.39
N LEU A 495 -0.48 33.81 -4.93
CA LEU A 495 -1.71 34.50 -5.34
C LEU A 495 -1.60 36.03 -5.23
N GLY A 496 -1.02 36.56 -4.16
CA GLY A 496 -0.83 38.00 -3.97
C GLY A 496 -0.02 38.68 -5.10
N PRO A 497 1.25 38.30 -5.33
CA PRO A 497 2.06 38.76 -6.47
C PRO A 497 1.41 38.56 -7.84
N TRP A 498 0.68 37.46 -8.05
CA TRP A 498 -0.05 37.22 -9.29
C TRP A 498 -1.21 38.21 -9.47
N LEU A 499 -2.07 38.40 -8.46
CA LEU A 499 -3.14 39.41 -8.45
C LEU A 499 -2.61 40.83 -8.67
N LEU A 500 -1.45 41.17 -8.10
CA LEU A 500 -0.79 42.45 -8.36
C LEU A 500 -0.43 42.60 -9.84
N SER A 501 0.09 41.54 -10.47
CA SER A 501 0.56 41.57 -11.86
C SER A 501 -0.60 41.70 -12.85
N VAL A 502 -1.61 40.83 -12.73
CA VAL A 502 -2.80 40.86 -13.60
C VAL A 502 -3.67 42.10 -13.35
N GLY A 503 -3.82 42.52 -12.08
CA GLY A 503 -4.53 43.74 -11.72
C GLY A 503 -3.84 45.01 -12.19
N SER A 504 -2.51 45.04 -12.18
CA SER A 504 -1.76 46.17 -12.76
C SER A 504 -1.99 46.25 -14.27
N HIS A 505 -1.97 45.13 -14.98
CA HIS A 505 -2.15 45.11 -16.44
C HIS A 505 -3.59 45.38 -16.89
N TYR A 506 -4.59 44.74 -16.25
CA TYR A 506 -5.98 44.80 -16.70
C TYR A 506 -6.86 45.80 -15.95
N CYS A 507 -6.49 46.21 -14.73
CA CYS A 507 -7.37 47.04 -13.88
C CYS A 507 -6.78 48.42 -13.50
N ALA A 508 -5.52 48.69 -13.81
CA ALA A 508 -4.86 49.97 -13.55
C ALA A 508 -4.14 50.58 -14.77
N ALA A 509 -3.74 49.79 -15.78
CA ALA A 509 -2.97 50.29 -16.92
C ALA A 509 -3.82 50.81 -18.08
N LEU A 510 -3.33 51.93 -18.65
CA LEU A 510 -3.39 52.29 -20.06
C LEU A 510 -1.94 52.40 -20.54
#